data_AF-A0AAW1GCE4-F1
#
_entry.id   AF-A0AAW1GCE4-F1
#
_cell.length_a   1.000
_cell.length_b   1.000
_cell.length_c   1.000
_cell.angle_alpha   90.00
_cell.angle_beta   90.00
_cell.angle_gamma   90.00
#
_symmetry.space_group_name_H-M   'P 1'
#
loop_
_entity.id
_entity.type
_entity.pdbx_description
1 polymer ?
#
loop_
_entity_poly.entity_id
_entity_poly.type
_entity_poly.pdbx_seq_one_letter_code
_entity_poly.pdbx_strand_id
1 'polypeptide(L)' 'MGEPSLDDANVKVAVRVRPMNRREKDLNTKCIVEMEKNQTILHPGGANLGKGDSRYARPKFDHSLCPRQ' A
#
# COMPACT_ATOMS: atom_id res chain seq x y z
N MET A 1 15.06 -14.60 32.83
CA MET A 1 15.46 -13.43 32.02
C MET A 1 15.06 -13.77 30.60
N GLY A 2 14.03 -13.12 30.05
CA GLY A 2 13.61 -13.39 28.67
C GLY A 2 14.65 -12.79 27.72
N GLU A 3 15.19 -13.61 26.82
CA GLU A 3 16.02 -13.14 25.71
C GLU A 3 15.28 -12.01 24.97
N PRO A 4 15.89 -10.83 24.79
CA PRO A 4 15.30 -9.80 23.93
C PRO A 4 15.22 -10.38 22.52
N SER A 5 14.00 -10.48 21.96
CA SER A 5 13.86 -11.03 20.62
C SER A 5 14.52 -10.06 19.64
N LEU A 6 15.22 -10.60 18.63
CA LEU A 6 15.86 -9.80 17.59
C LEU A 6 14.86 -8.89 16.83
N ASP A 7 13.56 -9.09 17.04
CA ASP A 7 12.48 -8.27 16.47
C ASP A 7 12.31 -6.91 17.17
N ASP A 8 12.83 -6.74 18.39
CA ASP A 8 12.74 -5.47 19.14
C ASP A 8 13.63 -4.36 18.55
N ALA A 9 14.59 -4.72 17.70
CA ALA A 9 15.49 -3.78 17.01
C ALA A 9 15.02 -3.40 15.60
N ASN A 10 13.95 -4.01 15.08
CA ASN A 10 13.48 -3.75 13.72
C ASN A 10 12.67 -2.45 13.63
N VAL A 11 12.99 -1.61 12.63
CA VAL A 11 12.19 -0.42 12.31
C VAL A 11 10.86 -0.86 11.72
N LYS A 12 9.76 -0.51 12.41
CA LYS A 12 8.40 -0.84 11.98
C LYS A 12 7.86 0.22 11.02
N VAL A 13 7.42 -0.20 9.83
CA VAL A 13 6.85 0.68 8.81
C VAL A 13 5.37 0.38 8.61
N ALA A 14 4.56 1.44 8.48
CA ALA A 14 3.13 1.34 8.25
C ALA A 14 2.69 2.19 7.06
N VAL A 15 1.65 1.73 6.34
CA VAL A 15 1.05 2.47 5.24
C VAL A 15 -0.46 2.61 5.48
N ARG A 16 -0.98 3.81 5.19
CA ARG A 16 -2.41 4.12 5.26
C ARG A 16 -2.92 4.59 3.91
N VAL A 17 -3.97 3.93 3.41
CA VAL A 17 -4.70 4.42 2.23
C VAL A 17 -5.77 5.40 2.70
N ARG A 18 -5.91 6.55 2.05
CA ARG A 18 -7.05 7.44 2.30
C ARG A 18 -8.25 7.01 1.46
N PRO A 19 -9.50 7.16 1.93
CA PRO A 19 -10.66 7.01 1.07
C PRO A 19 -10.59 8.02 -0.10
N MET A 20 -11.23 7.68 -1.21
CA MET A 20 -11.37 8.59 -2.35
C MET A 20 -12.20 9.82 -1.93
N ASN A 21 -11.67 11.01 -2.21
CA ASN A 21 -12.36 12.27 -1.96
C ASN A 21 -13.56 12.42 -2.90
N ARG A 22 -14.52 13.27 -2.52
CA ARG A 22 -15.75 13.50 -3.31
C ARG A 22 -15.46 13.87 -4.77
N ARG A 23 -14.53 14.80 -5.00
CA ARG A 23 -14.09 15.18 -6.35
C ARG A 23 -13.58 14.00 -7.19
N GLU A 24 -12.87 13.05 -6.59
CA GLU A 24 -12.34 11.89 -7.30
C GLU A 24 -13.45 10.91 -7.69
N LYS A 25 -14.47 10.76 -6.83
CA LYS A 25 -15.67 9.98 -7.12
C LYS A 25 -16.51 10.63 -8.22
N ASP A 26 -16.74 11.95 -8.13
CA ASP A 26 -17.52 12.73 -9.09
C ASP A 26 -16.89 12.73 -10.49
N LEU A 27 -15.56 12.64 -10.56
CA LEU A 27 -14.80 12.54 -11.83
C LEU A 27 -14.50 11.09 -12.26
N ASN A 28 -15.12 10.08 -11.64
CA ASN A 28 -14.90 8.66 -11.92
C ASN A 28 -13.42 8.26 -11.98
N THR A 29 -12.59 8.84 -11.11
CA THR A 29 -11.16 8.55 -11.05
C THR A 29 -10.93 7.12 -10.55
N LYS A 30 -10.11 6.35 -11.27
CA LYS A 30 -9.78 4.98 -10.88
C LYS A 30 -8.86 4.98 -9.65
N CYS A 31 -9.26 4.31 -8.57
CA CYS A 31 -8.32 3.97 -7.50
C CYS A 31 -7.37 2.88 -8.00
N ILE A 32 -6.07 3.16 -7.96
CA ILE A 32 -5.03 2.22 -8.40
C ILE A 32 -4.28 1.58 -7.23
N VAL A 33 -4.64 1.91 -5.99
CA VAL A 33 -4.01 1.36 -4.79
C VAL A 33 -4.95 0.31 -4.20
N GLU A 34 -4.44 -0.90 -4.05
CA GLU A 34 -5.11 -2.01 -3.40
C GLU A 34 -4.28 -2.46 -2.19
N MET A 35 -4.95 -2.95 -1.15
CA MET A 35 -4.30 -3.45 0.06
C MET A 35 -4.76 -4.89 0.28
N GLU A 36 -3.82 -5.83 0.32
CA GLU A 36 -4.07 -7.23 0.65
C GLU A 36 -3.27 -7.59 1.90
N LYS A 37 -3.95 -7.81 3.04
CA LYS A 37 -3.30 -7.99 4.35
C LYS A 37 -2.32 -6.85 4.60
N ASN A 38 -1.04 -7.15 4.80
CA ASN A 38 0.05 -6.21 5.04
C ASN A 38 0.83 -5.83 3.77
N GLN A 39 0.31 -6.18 2.60
CA GLN A 39 0.89 -5.87 1.30
C GLN A 39 0.07 -4.78 0.62
N THR A 40 0.75 -3.75 0.12
CA THR A 40 0.14 -2.75 -0.76
C THR A 40 0.46 -3.10 -2.20
N ILE A 41 -0.56 -3.09 -3.06
CA ILE A 41 -0.45 -3.36 -4.49
C ILE A 41 -0.76 -2.06 -5.22
N LEU A 42 0.18 -1.60 -6.04
CA LEU A 42 0.00 -0.46 -6.92
C LEU A 42 -0.26 -0.96 -8.34
N HIS A 43 -1.48 -0.74 -8.81
CA HIS A 43 -1.87 -1.02 -10.18
C HIS A 43 -1.37 0.09 -11.11
N PRO A 44 -0.97 -0.22 -12.36
CA PRO A 44 -0.62 0.81 -13.32
C PRO A 44 -1.85 1.65 -13.69
N GLY A 45 -1.81 2.95 -13.37
CA GLY A 45 -2.73 3.94 -13.93
C GLY A 45 -2.36 4.17 -15.40
N GLY A 46 -3.26 3.84 -16.32
CA GLY A 46 -2.95 3.69 -17.74
C GLY A 46 -2.15 4.84 -18.35
N ALA A 47 -0.87 4.59 -18.64
CA ALA A 47 -0.05 5.30 -19.61
C ALA A 47 1.28 4.54 -19.79
N ASN A 48 1.36 3.61 -20.76
CA ASN A 48 2.62 3.06 -21.31
C ASN A 48 3.76 2.78 -20.31
N LEU A 49 3.51 1.94 -19.29
CA LEU A 49 4.56 1.48 -18.38
C LEU A 49 4.84 0.01 -18.69
N GLY A 50 6.02 -0.24 -19.28
CA GLY A 50 6.46 -1.58 -19.63
C GLY A 50 6.60 -2.51 -18.41
N LYS A 51 6.59 -3.82 -18.68
CA LYS A 51 6.62 -4.95 -17.73
C LYS A 51 7.82 -5.00 -16.74
N GLY A 52 8.68 -3.98 -16.69
CA GLY A 52 9.89 -3.93 -15.85
C GLY A 52 10.03 -2.66 -14.99
N ASP A 53 8.98 -1.85 -14.89
CA ASP A 53 9.02 -0.62 -14.11
C ASP A 53 8.91 -0.92 -12.60
N SER A 54 9.81 -0.37 -11.78
CA SER A 54 9.83 -0.53 -10.32
C SER A 54 8.53 -0.05 -9.64
N ARG A 55 7.66 0.66 -10.36
CA ARG A 55 6.28 0.99 -9.95
C ARG A 55 5.34 -0.21 -9.88
N TYR A 56 5.72 -1.37 -10.43
CA TYR A 56 5.05 -2.67 -10.22
C TYR A 56 5.40 -3.30 -8.85
N ALA A 57 5.81 -2.47 -7.89
CA ALA A 57 6.18 -2.93 -6.57
C ALA A 57 4.95 -3.42 -5.80
N ARG A 58 5.11 -4.57 -5.16
CA ARG A 58 4.20 -5.08 -4.13
C ARG A 58 4.88 -4.97 -2.77
N PRO A 59 5.06 -3.75 -2.23
CA PRO A 59 5.72 -3.58 -0.96
C PRO A 59 4.90 -4.24 0.16
N LYS A 60 5.61 -4.95 1.03
CA LYS A 60 5.08 -5.52 2.27
C LYS A 60 5.49 -4.62 3.42
N PHE A 61 4.54 -4.35 4.30
CA PHE A 61 4.72 -3.50 5.47
C PHE A 61 4.38 -4.28 6.74
N ASP A 62 4.70 -3.74 7.90
CA ASP A 62 4.37 -4.36 9.18
C ASP A 62 2.90 -4.13 9.54
N HIS A 63 2.37 -2.96 9.20
CA HIS A 63 0.98 -2.59 9.46
C HIS A 63 0.34 -1.91 8.25
N SER A 64 -0.87 -2.33 7.91
CA SER A 64 -1.70 -1.75 6.87
C SER A 64 -2.99 -1.20 7.45
N LEU A 65 -3.24 0.08 7.20
CA LEU A 65 -4.49 0.73 7.58
C LEU A 65 -5.24 1.05 6.29
N CYS A 66 -6.05 0.10 5.84
CA CYS A 66 -7.06 0.35 4.83
C CYS A 66 -8.36 0.75 5.55
N PRO A 67 -8.89 1.97 5.36
CA PRO A 67 -10.21 2.31 5.87
C PRO A 67 -11.17 1.28 5.26
N ARG A 68 -11.89 0.56 6.11
CA ARG A 68 -12.97 -0.32 5.64
C ARG A 68 -13.87 0.54 4.74
N GLN A 69 -13.94 0.15 3.46
CA GLN A 69 -14.79 0.81 2.47
C GLN A 69 -16.24 0.81 2.91
#